data_AF-A0A483AHW1-F1
#
_entry.id   AF-A0A483AHW1-F1
#
_cell.length_a   1.000
_cell.length_b   1.000
_cell.length_c   1.000
_cell.angle_alpha   90.00
_cell.angle_beta   90.00
_cell.angle_gamma   90.00
#
_symmetry.space_group_name_H-M   'P 1'
#
loop_
_entity.id
_entity.type
_entity.pdbx_description
1 polymer ?
#
loop_
_entity_poly.entity_id
_entity_poly.type
_entity_poly.pdbx_seq_one_letter_code
_entity_poly.pdbx_strand_id
1 'polypeptide(L)'
;MRSNAFINSPWQLREFKTDINTKGEAVFVADSVKSNPLAELFAKEGSLDSDSLKDLRVDFIRDFSGYVDNLLAPEKRATNPSSSDIINGFGLENDNQYNEFQSDSSASDNTANAKNTNLKTIINNKLAALNLSGYNAKMIMNRAEAMSCGGCHQNSNGAEIAPNVKWPPSKFFVHVDERGNLSPALTKQFLPARAALLADYWQKTVKKWHFAEVDYSSAYDNFGGFFNAPNYPNSYAFAALKADGSIKAWGNSKYGGTGAPSGNGYTKIYSNKYAFAALKADGSIKAWGGSKYGGKGVPAGNGYTKIYSNKYAFAALKADGSIAAWGDPYWGGKGAPAGNGYTKIYSNKYAFAALKADGSIAVWGGNPYWVSTAPNGNGYTKIYSNEGAFAALKADGSITAWGDSRYGGTGAPSGNGYTKIYSTGSDFAVLEADGSVTVWGDWGNSSARRSTDAPKYRNGFIKIYSTGLDFAALKADGSITSWGRSLYGGTDSPSGSYTKICSNTHAFAALKADGSIRVWGGSRIKSKSAFEDVPNGNGYTNIYSTVGAFAALKADGSITAWGDSNSGGTDAPSGSGYTKIYSTEHAFAAVKADGSITAWGNSTYGGTIPTSNATSD
;
A
#
# COMPACT_ATOMS: atom_id res chain seq x y z
N MET A 1 8.52 -13.22 19.28
CA MET A 1 9.42 -13.03 20.43
C MET A 1 9.31 -14.26 21.32
N ARG A 2 10.41 -14.88 21.73
CA ARG A 2 10.36 -15.95 22.74
C ARG A 2 10.39 -15.29 24.11
N SER A 3 9.45 -15.59 25.01
CA SER A 3 9.53 -15.15 26.41
C SER A 3 9.15 -16.29 27.34
N ASN A 4 9.81 -16.34 28.49
CA ASN A 4 9.61 -17.41 29.46
C ASN A 4 8.66 -16.90 30.53
N ALA A 5 7.67 -17.71 30.88
CA ALA A 5 6.83 -17.44 32.05
C ALA A 5 6.96 -18.63 33.01
N PHE A 6 7.32 -18.34 34.26
CA PHE A 6 7.25 -19.31 35.36
C PHE A 6 5.79 -19.56 35.69
N ILE A 7 5.14 -20.46 34.96
CA ILE A 7 3.70 -20.71 35.13
C ILE A 7 3.45 -21.85 36.12
N ASN A 8 4.23 -22.95 36.09
CA ASN A 8 4.18 -24.07 37.04
C ASN A 8 5.44 -24.94 36.95
N SER A 9 5.61 -25.91 37.85
CA SER A 9 6.66 -26.96 37.78
C SER A 9 6.07 -28.27 37.22
N PRO A 10 6.73 -28.95 36.25
CA PRO A 10 7.89 -28.48 35.51
C PRO A 10 7.56 -27.25 34.66
N TRP A 11 8.58 -26.42 34.45
CA TRP A 11 8.47 -25.11 33.79
C TRP A 11 8.21 -25.29 32.28
N GLN A 12 7.36 -24.43 31.73
CA GLN A 12 6.95 -24.50 30.33
C GLN A 12 7.48 -23.30 29.54
N LEU A 13 8.28 -23.57 28.50
CA LEU A 13 8.67 -22.56 27.51
C LEU A 13 7.46 -22.27 26.61
N ARG A 14 7.17 -20.99 26.33
CA ARG A 14 6.16 -20.57 25.35
C ARG A 14 6.79 -19.62 24.34
N GLU A 15 6.55 -19.86 23.04
CA GLU A 15 6.90 -18.88 22.02
C GLU A 15 5.76 -17.89 21.87
N PHE A 16 6.03 -16.70 21.37
CA PHE A 16 5.00 -15.77 20.96
C PHE A 16 5.29 -15.31 19.54
N LYS A 17 4.30 -15.43 18.66
CA LYS A 17 4.35 -14.77 17.35
C LYS A 17 3.76 -13.37 17.47
N THR A 18 4.25 -12.46 16.63
CA THR A 18 3.58 -11.17 16.43
C THR A 18 2.44 -11.38 15.46
N ASP A 19 1.24 -11.00 15.88
CA ASP A 19 0.02 -11.03 15.07
C ASP A 19 -0.62 -9.64 15.08
N ILE A 20 -1.62 -9.42 14.23
CA ILE A 20 -2.41 -8.19 14.23
C ILE A 20 -3.78 -8.50 14.82
N ASN A 21 -4.13 -7.84 15.92
CA ASN A 21 -5.46 -8.01 16.50
C ASN A 21 -6.54 -7.36 15.64
N THR A 22 -7.80 -7.59 15.98
CA THR A 22 -8.96 -7.01 15.27
C THR A 22 -9.01 -5.48 15.29
N LYS A 23 -8.16 -4.81 16.07
CA LYS A 23 -8.01 -3.35 16.14
C LYS A 23 -6.84 -2.82 15.29
N GLY A 24 -6.12 -3.70 14.59
CA GLY A 24 -4.95 -3.31 13.77
C GLY A 24 -3.66 -3.13 14.58
N GLU A 25 -3.64 -3.54 15.84
CA GLU A 25 -2.47 -3.39 16.72
C GLU A 25 -1.62 -4.66 16.66
N ALA A 26 -0.30 -4.48 16.67
CA ALA A 26 0.62 -5.59 16.83
C ALA A 26 0.47 -6.19 18.24
N VAL A 27 0.08 -7.45 18.31
CA VAL A 27 -0.09 -8.21 19.55
C VAL A 27 0.84 -9.42 19.57
N PHE A 28 1.16 -9.88 20.77
CA PHE A 28 1.85 -11.16 20.96
C PHE A 28 0.81 -12.25 21.16
N VAL A 29 0.79 -13.23 20.25
CA VAL A 29 -0.05 -14.42 20.36
C VAL A 29 0.85 -15.57 20.79
N ALA A 30 0.45 -16.28 21.85
CA ALA A 30 1.18 -17.46 22.31
C ALA A 30 1.19 -18.51 21.19
N ASP A 31 2.39 -18.97 20.85
CA ASP A 31 2.65 -20.03 19.90
C ASP A 31 3.33 -21.19 20.64
N SER A 32 3.04 -22.42 20.20
CA SER A 32 3.58 -23.61 20.86
C SER A 32 5.00 -23.89 20.36
N VAL A 33 5.88 -24.34 21.25
CA VAL A 33 7.25 -24.75 20.93
C VAL A 33 7.21 -26.09 20.19
N LYS A 34 6.83 -26.10 18.90
CA LYS A 34 6.52 -27.34 18.15
C LYS A 34 7.72 -27.96 17.42
N SER A 35 8.96 -27.67 17.78
CA SER A 35 10.10 -28.05 16.91
C SER A 35 11.36 -28.51 17.64
N ASN A 36 11.26 -28.82 18.93
CA ASN A 36 12.42 -29.07 19.78
C ASN A 36 12.37 -30.50 20.33
N PRO A 37 13.25 -31.40 19.85
CA PRO A 37 13.36 -32.73 20.45
C PRO A 37 13.95 -32.63 21.85
N LEU A 38 13.58 -33.59 22.71
CA LEU A 38 14.10 -33.74 24.07
C LEU A 38 15.62 -33.93 24.06
N ALA A 39 16.31 -33.37 25.05
CA ALA A 39 17.75 -33.57 25.20
C ALA A 39 18.09 -35.06 25.41
N GLU A 40 17.23 -35.78 26.12
CA GLU A 40 17.36 -37.20 26.41
C GLU A 40 17.43 -38.02 25.14
N LEU A 41 16.74 -37.66 24.05
CA LEU A 41 16.73 -38.41 22.78
C LEU A 41 18.13 -38.45 22.12
N PHE A 42 19.01 -37.50 22.44
CA PHE A 42 20.39 -37.46 21.95
C PHE A 42 21.33 -38.35 22.77
N ALA A 43 20.98 -38.67 24.02
CA ALA A 43 21.81 -39.46 24.92
C ALA A 43 21.89 -40.95 24.52
N LYS A 44 22.73 -41.72 25.23
CA LYS A 44 22.71 -43.19 25.15
C LYS A 44 21.55 -43.68 26.03
N GLU A 45 20.86 -44.72 25.58
CA GLU A 45 19.79 -45.38 26.36
C GLU A 45 20.27 -45.75 27.77
N GLY A 46 19.47 -45.38 28.77
CA GLY A 46 19.72 -45.61 30.19
C GLY A 46 18.79 -46.66 30.80
N SER A 47 19.21 -47.26 31.91
CA SER A 47 18.39 -48.24 32.65
C SER A 47 17.15 -47.65 33.34
N LEU A 48 17.08 -46.32 33.43
CA LEU A 48 15.96 -45.58 34.03
C LEU A 48 15.01 -44.96 32.98
N ASP A 49 15.29 -45.15 31.69
CA ASP A 49 14.44 -44.66 30.62
C ASP A 49 13.10 -45.41 30.65
N SER A 50 11.98 -44.70 30.51
CA SER A 50 10.66 -45.32 30.33
C SER A 50 10.62 -46.08 29.00
N ASP A 51 9.78 -47.10 28.88
CA ASP A 51 9.68 -47.87 27.62
C ASP A 51 9.23 -46.98 26.45
N SER A 52 8.35 -46.00 26.72
CA SER A 52 7.98 -44.97 25.74
C SER A 52 9.17 -44.12 25.27
N LEU A 53 10.10 -43.75 26.16
CA LEU A 53 11.29 -42.99 25.78
C LEU A 53 12.28 -43.86 24.98
N LYS A 54 12.38 -45.15 25.29
CA LYS A 54 13.19 -46.11 24.51
C LYS A 54 12.66 -46.25 23.10
N ASP A 55 11.35 -46.44 22.93
CA ASP A 55 10.71 -46.56 21.61
C ASP A 55 10.88 -45.27 20.80
N LEU A 56 10.60 -44.11 21.41
CA LEU A 56 10.81 -42.80 20.78
C LEU A 56 12.26 -42.57 20.36
N ARG A 57 13.24 -43.06 21.13
CA ARG A 57 14.66 -42.96 20.79
C ARG A 57 15.00 -43.78 19.55
N VAL A 58 14.43 -44.97 19.38
CA VAL A 58 14.64 -45.80 18.18
C VAL A 58 14.16 -45.05 16.94
N ASP A 59 12.95 -44.50 16.99
CA ASP A 59 12.38 -43.71 15.90
C ASP A 59 13.18 -42.42 15.65
N PHE A 60 13.57 -41.72 16.70
CA PHE A 60 14.38 -40.51 16.60
C PHE A 60 15.72 -40.76 15.92
N ILE A 61 16.44 -41.83 16.31
CA ILE A 61 17.73 -42.21 15.70
C ILE A 61 17.53 -42.55 14.22
N ARG A 62 16.48 -43.30 13.88
CA ARG A 62 16.15 -43.63 12.48
C ARG A 62 15.95 -42.37 11.65
N ASP A 63 15.21 -41.39 12.18
CA ASP A 63 14.79 -40.21 11.45
C ASP A 63 15.86 -39.09 11.45
N PHE A 64 16.82 -39.14 12.37
CA PHE A 64 17.81 -38.08 12.58
C PHE A 64 18.64 -37.74 11.33
N SER A 65 18.90 -38.72 10.45
CA SER A 65 19.59 -38.43 9.19
C SER A 65 18.86 -37.39 8.33
N GLY A 66 17.53 -37.37 8.35
CA GLY A 66 16.72 -36.34 7.68
C GLY A 66 16.79 -35.00 8.40
N TYR A 67 16.99 -34.99 9.71
CA TYR A 67 17.19 -33.74 10.47
C TYR A 67 18.54 -33.10 10.19
N VAL A 68 19.59 -33.92 10.01
CA VAL A 68 20.91 -33.43 9.57
C VAL A 68 20.82 -32.68 8.24
N ASP A 69 19.92 -33.08 7.35
CA ASP A 69 19.68 -32.39 6.07
C ASP A 69 19.20 -30.95 6.24
N ASN A 70 18.37 -30.69 7.25
CA ASN A 70 17.84 -29.36 7.58
C ASN A 70 18.87 -28.52 8.36
N LEU A 71 19.61 -29.16 9.27
CA LEU A 71 20.70 -28.53 10.00
C LEU A 71 21.85 -28.08 9.09
N LEU A 72 21.98 -28.68 7.90
CA LEU A 72 22.96 -28.33 6.86
C LEU A 72 22.35 -27.56 5.67
N ALA A 73 21.17 -26.95 5.85
CA ALA A 73 20.52 -26.18 4.80
C ALA A 73 21.38 -25.02 4.23
N PRO A 74 22.17 -24.27 5.02
CA PRO A 74 23.08 -23.25 4.49
C PRO A 74 24.12 -23.81 3.50
N GLU A 75 24.75 -24.92 3.86
CA GLU A 75 25.80 -25.59 3.08
C GLU A 75 25.25 -26.24 1.80
N LYS A 76 23.97 -26.61 1.80
CA LYS A 76 23.28 -27.08 0.58
C LYS A 76 22.88 -25.95 -0.35
N ARG A 77 22.58 -24.76 0.18
CA ARG A 77 22.15 -23.61 -0.61
C ARG A 77 23.31 -22.87 -1.27
N ALA A 78 24.51 -22.95 -0.71
CA ALA A 78 25.69 -22.27 -1.22
C ALA A 78 26.95 -23.10 -1.00
N THR A 79 27.87 -23.07 -1.96
CA THR A 79 29.16 -23.80 -1.87
C THR A 79 30.06 -23.29 -0.75
N ASN A 80 30.01 -21.99 -0.44
CA ASN A 80 30.78 -21.35 0.64
C ASN A 80 29.88 -20.36 1.40
N PRO A 81 28.97 -20.84 2.27
CA PRO A 81 28.06 -19.96 3.01
C PRO A 81 28.86 -19.09 3.99
N SER A 82 28.45 -17.83 4.16
CA SER A 82 29.07 -16.98 5.17
C SER A 82 28.72 -17.45 6.58
N SER A 83 29.48 -17.03 7.60
CA SER A 83 29.13 -17.28 9.00
C SER A 83 27.72 -16.81 9.33
N SER A 84 27.26 -15.72 8.69
CA SER A 84 25.91 -15.20 8.86
C SER A 84 24.85 -16.09 8.23
N ASP A 85 25.11 -16.63 7.04
CA ASP A 85 24.20 -17.58 6.37
C ASP A 85 24.06 -18.86 7.16
N ILE A 86 25.17 -19.33 7.76
CA ILE A 86 25.14 -20.48 8.66
C ILE A 86 24.25 -20.15 9.87
N ILE A 87 24.58 -19.12 10.65
CA ILE A 87 23.87 -18.81 11.90
C ILE A 87 22.38 -18.51 11.67
N ASN A 88 22.02 -17.84 10.57
CA ASN A 88 20.62 -17.47 10.28
C ASN A 88 19.85 -18.51 9.45
N GLY A 89 20.53 -19.52 8.92
CA GLY A 89 19.99 -20.34 7.85
C GLY A 89 19.78 -21.81 8.16
N PHE A 90 20.26 -22.33 9.30
CA PHE A 90 19.95 -23.70 9.72
C PHE A 90 18.66 -23.76 10.53
N GLY A 91 18.02 -24.93 10.50
CA GLY A 91 16.81 -25.21 11.27
C GLY A 91 16.65 -26.70 11.52
N LEU A 92 15.81 -27.04 12.49
CA LEU A 92 15.48 -28.42 12.84
C LEU A 92 13.97 -28.59 12.67
N GLU A 93 13.55 -29.09 11.50
CA GLU A 93 12.17 -29.55 11.32
C GLU A 93 12.11 -31.02 11.72
N ASN A 94 11.41 -31.31 12.81
CA ASN A 94 11.22 -32.65 13.35
C ASN A 94 9.73 -32.96 13.53
N ASP A 95 9.40 -34.24 13.70
CA ASP A 95 8.03 -34.66 14.00
C ASP A 95 7.62 -34.21 15.41
N ASN A 96 6.34 -33.85 15.57
CA ASN A 96 5.79 -33.42 16.85
C ASN A 96 5.87 -34.49 17.94
N GLN A 97 5.92 -35.78 17.57
CA GLN A 97 6.05 -36.88 18.54
C GLN A 97 7.34 -36.82 19.38
N TYR A 98 8.34 -36.05 18.95
CA TYR A 98 9.60 -35.87 19.69
C TYR A 98 9.56 -34.67 20.66
N ASN A 99 8.45 -33.95 20.74
CA ASN A 99 8.32 -32.68 21.45
C ASN A 99 7.51 -32.78 22.75
N GLU A 100 7.12 -33.99 23.17
CA GLU A 100 6.08 -34.18 24.21
C GLU A 100 6.57 -33.99 25.66
N PHE A 101 7.86 -33.73 25.88
CA PHE A 101 8.45 -33.55 27.22
C PHE A 101 9.22 -32.23 27.33
N GLN A 102 9.23 -31.68 28.55
CA GLN A 102 9.75 -30.34 28.84
C GLN A 102 11.23 -30.44 29.23
N SER A 103 12.06 -29.53 28.72
CA SER A 103 13.45 -29.40 29.20
C SER A 103 13.44 -29.02 30.67
N ASP A 104 14.35 -29.59 31.46
CA ASP A 104 14.72 -29.03 32.76
C ASP A 104 16.04 -28.28 32.58
N SER A 105 16.09 -26.99 32.94
CA SER A 105 17.24 -26.12 32.61
C SER A 105 18.55 -26.49 33.35
N SER A 106 18.68 -27.71 33.85
CA SER A 106 19.88 -28.20 34.50
C SER A 106 20.97 -28.52 33.47
N ALA A 107 22.23 -28.51 33.90
CA ALA A 107 23.40 -28.61 33.02
C ALA A 107 23.53 -29.95 32.25
N SER A 108 22.57 -30.88 32.38
CA SER A 108 22.56 -32.18 31.72
C SER A 108 22.02 -32.17 30.28
N ASP A 109 21.38 -31.09 29.83
CA ASP A 109 20.64 -31.07 28.56
C ASP A 109 21.51 -30.84 27.30
N ASN A 110 22.84 -30.71 27.44
CA ASN A 110 23.71 -30.40 26.30
C ASN A 110 23.88 -31.61 25.37
N THR A 111 23.14 -31.57 24.25
CA THR A 111 23.13 -32.65 23.25
C THR A 111 24.49 -32.91 22.60
N ALA A 112 25.40 -31.92 22.54
CA ALA A 112 26.72 -32.08 21.94
C ALA A 112 27.70 -32.91 22.78
N ASN A 113 27.43 -33.06 24.08
CA ASN A 113 28.20 -33.92 24.96
C ASN A 113 27.67 -35.36 24.99
N ALA A 114 26.60 -35.66 24.24
CA ALA A 114 26.01 -36.98 24.22
C ALA A 114 27.01 -38.06 23.79
N LYS A 115 26.89 -39.22 24.46
CA LYS A 115 27.74 -40.39 24.23
C LYS A 115 27.13 -41.41 23.27
N ASN A 116 26.01 -41.08 22.61
CA ASN A 116 25.35 -41.98 21.66
C ASN A 116 26.21 -42.17 20.40
N THR A 117 26.79 -43.37 20.25
CA THR A 117 27.68 -43.71 19.14
C THR A 117 26.93 -43.85 17.83
N ASN A 118 25.71 -44.39 17.85
CA ASN A 118 24.91 -44.59 16.63
C ASN A 118 24.54 -43.26 16.00
N LEU A 119 24.11 -42.29 16.81
CA LEU A 119 23.80 -40.93 16.35
C LEU A 119 25.02 -40.25 15.72
N LYS A 120 26.19 -40.35 16.37
CA LYS A 120 27.46 -39.84 15.82
C LYS A 120 27.81 -40.49 14.50
N THR A 121 27.63 -41.80 14.37
CA THR A 121 27.86 -42.53 13.12
C THR A 121 26.93 -42.05 12.00
N ILE A 122 25.63 -41.88 12.28
CA ILE A 122 24.66 -41.36 11.30
C ILE A 122 25.08 -39.98 10.81
N ILE A 123 25.43 -39.08 11.73
CA ILE A 123 25.87 -37.73 11.38
C ILE A 123 27.15 -37.77 10.54
N ASN A 124 28.16 -38.53 10.97
CA ASN A 124 29.43 -38.60 10.27
C ASN A 124 29.28 -39.21 8.87
N ASN A 125 28.44 -40.25 8.70
CA ASN A 125 28.12 -40.81 7.40
C ASN A 125 27.47 -39.76 6.49
N LYS A 126 26.58 -38.93 7.03
CA LYS A 126 25.94 -37.86 6.27
C LYS A 126 26.92 -36.76 5.87
N LEU A 127 27.80 -36.35 6.78
CA LEU A 127 28.86 -35.38 6.50
C LEU A 127 29.81 -35.87 5.41
N ALA A 128 30.17 -37.16 5.45
CA ALA A 128 30.97 -37.80 4.40
C ALA A 128 30.24 -37.79 3.06
N ALA A 129 28.95 -38.17 3.03
CA ALA A 129 28.13 -38.16 1.82
C ALA A 129 27.99 -36.75 1.18
N LEU A 130 28.06 -35.70 1.98
CA LEU A 130 28.01 -34.30 1.52
C LEU A 130 29.40 -33.71 1.22
N ASN A 131 30.49 -34.48 1.35
CA ASN A 131 31.87 -34.04 1.17
C ASN A 131 32.26 -32.81 2.01
N LEU A 132 31.72 -32.67 3.22
CA LEU A 132 31.97 -31.54 4.11
C LEU A 132 33.19 -31.78 5.01
N SER A 133 34.39 -31.73 4.41
CA SER A 133 35.65 -31.87 5.15
C SER A 133 35.84 -30.75 6.18
N GLY A 134 36.11 -31.10 7.44
CA GLY A 134 36.26 -30.16 8.56
C GLY A 134 35.04 -30.07 9.47
N TYR A 135 33.89 -30.56 9.04
CA TYR A 135 32.72 -30.74 9.91
C TYR A 135 32.86 -32.02 10.74
N ASN A 136 32.20 -32.03 11.90
CA ASN A 136 32.13 -33.21 12.75
C ASN A 136 30.77 -33.31 13.45
N ALA A 137 30.46 -34.48 13.99
CA ALA A 137 29.19 -34.72 14.66
C ALA A 137 28.92 -33.75 15.83
N LYS A 138 29.95 -33.27 16.53
CA LYS A 138 29.79 -32.30 17.62
C LYS A 138 29.24 -30.97 17.12
N MET A 139 29.70 -30.48 15.97
CA MET A 139 29.18 -29.26 15.36
C MET A 139 27.69 -29.39 14.99
N ILE A 140 27.29 -30.54 14.44
CA ILE A 140 25.89 -30.79 14.06
C ILE A 140 25.00 -30.93 15.28
N MET A 141 25.48 -31.60 16.33
CA MET A 141 24.77 -31.65 17.60
C MET A 141 24.69 -30.26 18.27
N ASN A 142 25.72 -29.41 18.16
CA ASN A 142 25.64 -28.02 18.61
C ASN A 142 24.59 -27.20 17.83
N ARG A 143 24.39 -27.47 16.53
CA ARG A 143 23.30 -26.85 15.76
C ARG A 143 21.93 -27.34 16.24
N ALA A 144 21.79 -28.63 16.50
CA ALA A 144 20.57 -29.21 17.05
C ALA A 144 20.27 -28.61 18.45
N GLU A 145 21.29 -28.46 19.30
CA GLU A 145 21.20 -27.78 20.58
C GLU A 145 20.70 -26.35 20.41
N ALA A 146 21.32 -25.55 19.53
CA ALA A 146 20.93 -24.15 19.29
C ALA A 146 19.45 -23.99 18.90
N MET A 147 18.84 -25.04 18.32
CA MET A 147 17.42 -25.08 18.00
C MET A 147 16.56 -25.63 19.14
N SER A 148 17.10 -26.48 20.01
CA SER A 148 16.39 -27.05 21.15
C SER A 148 16.08 -26.01 22.24
N CYS A 149 15.28 -26.42 23.23
CA CYS A 149 15.05 -25.61 24.42
C CYS A 149 16.38 -25.33 25.15
N GLY A 150 17.30 -26.28 25.18
CA GLY A 150 18.63 -26.14 25.80
C GLY A 150 19.51 -25.08 25.12
N GLY A 151 19.56 -25.00 23.79
CA GLY A 151 20.37 -23.97 23.13
C GLY A 151 19.75 -22.58 23.11
N CYS A 152 18.45 -22.47 23.45
CA CYS A 152 17.87 -21.18 23.82
C CYS A 152 18.44 -20.65 25.14
N HIS A 153 18.94 -21.53 26.01
CA HIS A 153 19.48 -21.26 27.34
C HIS A 153 21.01 -21.30 27.36
N GLN A 154 21.72 -20.30 26.80
CA GLN A 154 23.19 -20.13 26.84
C GLN A 154 24.11 -21.34 26.51
N ASN A 155 23.61 -22.57 26.37
CA ASN A 155 24.38 -23.81 26.22
C ASN A 155 25.18 -23.79 24.93
N SER A 156 24.63 -23.10 23.93
CA SER A 156 25.28 -22.90 22.64
C SER A 156 26.24 -21.71 22.64
N ASN A 157 26.32 -20.86 23.66
CA ASN A 157 27.19 -19.67 23.62
C ASN A 157 28.65 -20.05 23.37
N GLY A 158 29.21 -19.58 22.25
CA GLY A 158 30.59 -19.88 21.87
C GLY A 158 30.81 -21.32 21.40
N ALA A 159 29.77 -22.15 21.36
CA ALA A 159 29.83 -23.49 20.81
C ALA A 159 30.11 -23.40 19.30
N GLU A 160 31.02 -24.27 18.84
CA GLU A 160 31.38 -24.33 17.44
C GLU A 160 30.31 -25.11 16.65
N ILE A 161 29.62 -24.43 15.74
CA ILE A 161 28.49 -24.97 14.96
C ILE A 161 28.90 -25.26 13.52
N ALA A 162 30.04 -24.75 13.08
CA ALA A 162 30.68 -25.03 11.80
C ALA A 162 32.18 -24.71 11.93
N PRO A 163 33.03 -25.14 10.98
CA PRO A 163 34.44 -24.78 10.98
C PRO A 163 34.62 -23.26 11.10
N ASN A 164 35.28 -22.81 12.17
CA ASN A 164 35.51 -21.39 12.47
C ASN A 164 34.24 -20.53 12.68
N VAL A 165 33.08 -21.15 12.88
CA VAL A 165 31.82 -20.45 13.18
C VAL A 165 31.33 -20.86 14.56
N LYS A 166 31.27 -19.87 15.45
CA LYS A 166 30.75 -20.02 16.81
C LYS A 166 29.37 -19.39 16.91
N TRP A 167 28.49 -20.02 17.65
CA TRP A 167 27.19 -19.44 17.97
C TRP A 167 27.37 -18.15 18.81
N PRO A 168 26.60 -17.08 18.51
CA PRO A 168 26.83 -15.76 19.07
C PRO A 168 26.54 -15.69 20.58
N PRO A 169 27.18 -14.76 21.32
CA PRO A 169 26.93 -14.56 22.74
C PRO A 169 25.51 -14.08 23.04
N SER A 170 24.87 -14.71 24.02
CA SER A 170 23.53 -14.39 24.51
C SER A 170 23.55 -13.96 25.98
N LYS A 171 22.40 -13.56 26.56
CA LYS A 171 22.27 -13.13 27.97
C LYS A 171 21.41 -14.13 28.75
N PHE A 172 21.93 -15.33 28.98
CA PHE A 172 21.16 -16.52 29.40
C PHE A 172 20.15 -17.00 28.35
N PHE A 173 19.50 -16.07 27.63
CA PHE A 173 18.58 -16.30 26.53
C PHE A 173 19.09 -15.73 25.21
N VAL A 174 18.86 -16.47 24.12
CA VAL A 174 19.27 -16.09 22.76
C VAL A 174 18.74 -14.72 22.33
N HIS A 175 17.54 -14.31 22.74
CA HIS A 175 16.92 -13.08 22.26
C HIS A 175 16.80 -11.97 23.31
N VAL A 176 16.12 -12.23 24.41
CA VAL A 176 15.79 -11.25 25.45
C VAL A 176 15.96 -11.94 26.80
N ASP A 177 16.64 -11.29 27.74
CA ASP A 177 16.78 -11.83 29.09
C ASP A 177 15.49 -11.63 29.93
N GLU A 178 15.44 -12.25 31.11
CA GLU A 178 14.27 -12.19 32.01
C GLU A 178 13.93 -10.77 32.50
N ARG A 179 14.86 -9.82 32.34
CA ARG A 179 14.69 -8.41 32.71
C ARG A 179 14.31 -7.55 31.50
N GLY A 180 14.06 -8.15 30.34
CA GLY A 180 13.67 -7.46 29.11
C GLY A 180 14.84 -6.86 28.33
N ASN A 181 16.09 -7.14 28.70
CA ASN A 181 17.23 -6.61 27.95
C ASN A 181 17.49 -7.45 26.70
N LEU A 182 17.73 -6.78 25.57
CA LEU A 182 18.09 -7.43 24.32
C LEU A 182 19.50 -8.05 24.39
N SER A 183 19.65 -9.25 23.85
CA SER A 183 20.93 -9.94 23.79
C SER A 183 21.84 -9.41 22.65
N PRO A 184 23.17 -9.60 22.73
CA PRO A 184 24.07 -9.34 21.61
C PRO A 184 23.75 -10.20 20.38
N ALA A 185 23.39 -11.47 20.57
CA ALA A 185 22.97 -12.36 19.48
C ALA A 185 21.77 -11.78 18.70
N LEU A 186 20.75 -11.26 19.39
CA LEU A 186 19.60 -10.62 18.72
C LEU A 186 20.01 -9.37 17.95
N THR A 187 20.70 -8.45 18.62
CA THR A 187 20.95 -7.10 18.09
C THR A 187 22.03 -7.06 17.03
N LYS A 188 23.05 -7.91 17.13
CA LYS A 188 24.21 -7.91 16.22
C LYS A 188 24.11 -8.94 15.11
N GLN A 189 23.38 -10.04 15.31
CA GLN A 189 23.32 -11.15 14.35
C GLN A 189 21.95 -11.28 13.70
N PHE A 190 20.89 -11.52 14.48
CA PHE A 190 19.59 -11.88 13.92
C PHE A 190 18.78 -10.70 13.37
N LEU A 191 18.79 -9.55 14.04
CA LEU A 191 18.05 -8.36 13.57
C LEU A 191 18.58 -7.83 12.22
N PRO A 192 19.91 -7.65 12.03
CA PRO A 192 20.43 -7.19 10.73
C PRO A 192 20.06 -8.13 9.57
N ALA A 193 20.16 -9.45 9.77
CA ALA A 193 19.82 -10.43 8.74
C ALA A 193 18.33 -10.40 8.37
N ARG A 194 17.44 -10.31 9.37
CA ARG A 194 15.98 -10.18 9.15
C ARG A 194 15.62 -8.87 8.45
N ALA A 195 16.29 -7.76 8.81
CA ALA A 195 16.10 -6.48 8.14
C ALA A 195 16.51 -6.54 6.66
N ALA A 196 17.63 -7.20 6.34
CA ALA A 196 18.07 -7.41 4.97
C ALA A 196 17.09 -8.26 4.17
N LEU A 197 16.59 -9.37 4.74
CA LEU A 197 15.58 -10.22 4.10
C LEU A 197 14.29 -9.44 3.80
N LEU A 198 13.82 -8.63 4.75
CA LEU A 198 12.65 -7.79 4.56
C LEU A 198 12.86 -6.74 3.47
N ALA A 199 14.05 -6.13 3.41
CA ALA A 199 14.41 -5.18 2.36
C ALA A 199 14.46 -5.85 0.97
N ASP A 200 15.03 -7.05 0.88
CA ASP A 200 15.10 -7.83 -0.36
C ASP A 200 13.71 -8.28 -0.83
N TYR A 201 12.88 -8.80 0.07
CA TYR A 201 11.48 -9.14 -0.21
C TYR A 201 10.70 -7.92 -0.70
N TRP A 202 10.88 -6.77 -0.06
CA TRP A 202 10.26 -5.53 -0.50
C TRP A 202 10.72 -5.11 -1.90
N GLN A 203 12.00 -5.28 -2.21
CA GLN A 203 12.56 -4.96 -3.53
C GLN A 203 12.09 -5.92 -4.63
N LYS A 204 11.99 -7.22 -4.35
CA LYS A 204 11.66 -8.26 -5.34
C LYS A 204 10.16 -8.45 -5.56
N THR A 205 9.35 -8.31 -4.51
CA THR A 205 7.94 -8.73 -4.54
C THR A 205 6.98 -7.55 -4.73
N VAL A 206 7.36 -6.33 -4.35
CA VAL A 206 6.48 -5.14 -4.40
C VAL A 206 6.73 -4.25 -5.63
N LYS A 207 7.80 -4.47 -6.41
CA LYS A 207 8.28 -3.54 -7.45
C LYS A 207 8.29 -4.06 -8.90
N LYS A 208 7.47 -5.04 -9.29
CA LYS A 208 7.42 -5.42 -10.73
C LYS A 208 6.68 -4.39 -11.59
N TRP A 209 5.58 -3.81 -11.11
CA TRP A 209 4.91 -2.65 -11.73
C TRP A 209 4.22 -1.82 -10.66
N HIS A 210 4.63 -0.56 -10.50
CA HIS A 210 3.96 0.37 -9.59
C HIS A 210 3.28 1.49 -10.38
N PHE A 211 1.97 1.36 -10.52
CA PHE A 211 1.11 2.53 -10.56
C PHE A 211 0.84 2.87 -9.08
N ALA A 212 1.36 3.99 -8.59
CA ALA A 212 0.97 4.42 -7.25
C ALA A 212 -0.54 4.71 -7.26
N GLU A 213 -1.20 4.31 -6.19
CA GLU A 213 -2.65 4.31 -6.02
C GLU A 213 -3.30 5.64 -6.37
N VAL A 214 -4.00 5.68 -7.51
CA VAL A 214 -5.21 6.49 -7.69
C VAL A 214 -6.05 5.86 -8.81
N ASP A 215 -7.28 5.48 -8.50
CA ASP A 215 -8.36 5.30 -9.48
C ASP A 215 -8.86 6.71 -9.87
N TYR A 216 -9.23 6.98 -11.13
CA TYR A 216 -9.69 8.29 -11.60
C TYR A 216 -10.75 8.92 -10.68
N SER A 217 -11.62 8.12 -10.05
CA SER A 217 -12.61 8.58 -9.07
C SER A 217 -12.05 9.00 -7.72
N SER A 218 -10.97 8.39 -7.24
CA SER A 218 -10.36 8.75 -5.96
C SER A 218 -9.71 10.14 -5.97
N ALA A 219 -9.64 10.79 -7.15
CA ALA A 219 -9.31 12.20 -7.30
C ALA A 219 -10.34 13.14 -6.65
N TYR A 220 -11.60 12.72 -6.46
CA TYR A 220 -12.64 13.56 -5.89
C TYR A 220 -12.60 13.65 -4.34
N ASP A 221 -12.03 12.65 -3.64
CA ASP A 221 -12.30 12.48 -2.20
C ASP A 221 -11.15 12.75 -1.21
N ASN A 222 -9.87 12.88 -1.61
CA ASN A 222 -8.80 12.84 -0.58
C ASN A 222 -7.47 13.60 -0.75
N PHE A 223 -7.17 14.30 -1.85
CA PHE A 223 -5.78 14.74 -2.10
C PHE A 223 -5.44 16.23 -1.95
N GLY A 224 -6.35 17.06 -1.44
CA GLY A 224 -6.09 18.50 -1.30
C GLY A 224 -5.75 19.11 -2.67
N GLY A 225 -6.71 19.07 -3.59
CA GLY A 225 -6.53 19.50 -4.98
C GLY A 225 -7.16 18.50 -5.97
N PHE A 226 -8.01 18.96 -6.89
CA PHE A 226 -8.70 18.13 -7.90
C PHE A 226 -7.71 17.38 -8.81
N PHE A 227 -6.55 17.99 -9.10
CA PHE A 227 -5.53 17.44 -10.00
C PHE A 227 -4.20 17.12 -9.28
N ASN A 228 -4.23 16.97 -7.95
CA ASN A 228 -3.04 16.83 -7.11
C ASN A 228 -2.62 15.39 -6.80
N ALA A 229 -3.31 14.41 -7.36
CA ALA A 229 -2.96 13.00 -7.21
C ALA A 229 -1.81 12.64 -8.17
N PRO A 230 -0.95 11.66 -7.83
CA PRO A 230 0.05 11.13 -8.76
C PRO A 230 -0.67 10.42 -9.91
N ASN A 231 -0.95 11.14 -10.99
CA ASN A 231 -1.73 10.63 -12.11
C ASN A 231 -0.80 9.94 -13.13
N TYR A 232 -0.94 8.62 -13.25
CA TYR A 232 -0.19 7.77 -14.18
C TYR A 232 -0.87 7.62 -15.57
N PRO A 233 -2.20 7.66 -15.69
CA PRO A 233 -2.87 7.98 -16.95
C PRO A 233 -3.18 9.47 -17.08
N ASN A 234 -3.19 9.99 -18.30
CA ASN A 234 -3.98 11.19 -18.61
C ASN A 234 -5.35 10.77 -19.15
N SER A 235 -6.18 11.73 -19.54
CA SER A 235 -7.49 11.40 -20.09
C SER A 235 -7.42 10.45 -21.29
N TYR A 236 -6.39 10.51 -22.13
CA TYR A 236 -6.36 9.84 -23.45
C TYR A 236 -5.28 8.76 -23.59
N ALA A 237 -4.40 8.61 -22.62
CA ALA A 237 -3.23 7.75 -22.72
C ALA A 237 -2.78 7.26 -21.34
N PHE A 238 -2.09 6.12 -21.35
CA PHE A 238 -1.40 5.54 -20.19
C PHE A 238 0.11 5.71 -20.33
N ALA A 239 0.78 5.86 -19.19
CA ALA A 239 2.23 5.74 -19.09
C ALA A 239 2.61 4.89 -17.87
N ALA A 240 3.48 3.91 -18.09
CA ALA A 240 4.01 3.02 -17.07
C ALA A 240 5.51 3.26 -16.87
N LEU A 241 5.92 3.36 -15.60
CA LEU A 241 7.32 3.40 -15.19
C LEU A 241 7.77 1.98 -14.83
N LYS A 242 8.78 1.46 -15.51
CA LYS A 242 9.40 0.16 -15.25
C LYS A 242 10.37 0.23 -14.05
N ALA A 243 10.71 -0.92 -13.48
CA ALA A 243 11.63 -1.03 -12.35
C ALA A 243 13.05 -0.50 -12.66
N ASP A 244 13.49 -0.62 -13.91
CA ASP A 244 14.75 -0.04 -14.40
C ASP A 244 14.68 1.50 -14.54
N GLY A 245 13.51 2.10 -14.30
CA GLY A 245 13.29 3.53 -14.43
C GLY A 245 13.05 4.00 -15.86
N SER A 246 12.77 3.10 -16.82
CA SER A 246 12.33 3.43 -18.19
C SER A 246 10.81 3.58 -18.29
N ILE A 247 10.32 4.26 -19.34
CA ILE A 247 8.90 4.59 -19.50
C ILE A 247 8.32 3.98 -20.77
N LYS A 248 7.14 3.35 -20.65
CA LYS A 248 6.33 2.89 -21.78
C LYS A 248 5.00 3.62 -21.77
N ALA A 249 4.53 4.09 -22.93
CA ALA A 249 3.23 4.74 -23.06
C ALA A 249 2.42 4.13 -24.21
N TRP A 250 1.09 4.19 -24.08
CA TRP A 250 0.12 3.75 -25.10
C TRP A 250 -1.19 4.55 -24.99
N GLY A 251 -2.02 4.51 -26.03
CA GLY A 251 -3.24 5.33 -26.16
C GLY A 251 -3.11 6.38 -27.27
N ASN A 252 -3.78 7.53 -27.14
CA ASN A 252 -3.80 8.56 -28.18
C ASN A 252 -2.40 9.18 -28.41
N SER A 253 -1.87 9.05 -29.63
CA SER A 253 -0.53 9.54 -29.98
C SER A 253 -0.36 11.04 -29.83
N LYS A 254 -1.42 11.85 -30.04
CA LYS A 254 -1.39 13.32 -29.88
C LYS A 254 -1.27 13.74 -28.41
N TYR A 255 -1.65 12.87 -27.48
CA TYR A 255 -1.74 13.15 -26.05
C TYR A 255 -0.87 12.22 -25.22
N GLY A 256 0.26 11.77 -25.79
CA GLY A 256 1.30 11.09 -25.02
C GLY A 256 1.17 9.57 -24.98
N GLY A 257 0.25 8.97 -25.74
CA GLY A 257 0.22 7.53 -25.99
C GLY A 257 1.40 7.03 -26.83
N THR A 258 2.23 7.94 -27.33
CA THR A 258 3.52 7.66 -27.97
C THR A 258 4.51 8.74 -27.57
N GLY A 259 5.81 8.53 -27.84
CA GLY A 259 6.84 9.54 -27.60
C GLY A 259 7.26 9.71 -26.15
N ALA A 260 7.05 8.68 -25.32
CA ALA A 260 7.66 8.63 -23.99
C ALA A 260 9.19 8.77 -24.10
N PRO A 261 9.84 9.48 -23.16
CA PRO A 261 11.26 9.75 -23.26
C PRO A 261 12.07 8.46 -23.14
N SER A 262 13.13 8.35 -23.94
CA SER A 262 14.08 7.24 -23.86
C SER A 262 14.95 7.33 -22.61
N GLY A 263 15.61 6.21 -22.29
CA GLY A 263 16.52 6.07 -21.16
C GLY A 263 15.85 5.60 -19.87
N ASN A 264 16.65 5.56 -18.82
CA ASN A 264 16.31 5.05 -17.49
C ASN A 264 16.52 6.11 -16.40
N GLY A 265 16.27 5.74 -15.15
CA GLY A 265 16.46 6.59 -13.98
C GLY A 265 15.33 7.61 -13.71
N TYR A 266 14.20 7.48 -14.41
CA TYR A 266 12.97 8.17 -14.00
C TYR A 266 12.42 7.52 -12.73
N THR A 267 11.95 8.33 -11.80
CA THR A 267 11.45 7.87 -10.49
C THR A 267 9.95 8.09 -10.34
N LYS A 268 9.37 9.05 -11.07
CA LYS A 268 7.95 9.40 -11.02
C LYS A 268 7.45 9.88 -12.38
N ILE A 269 6.19 9.58 -12.67
CA ILE A 269 5.43 10.13 -13.81
C ILE A 269 4.26 10.92 -13.24
N TYR A 270 3.96 12.03 -13.89
CA TYR A 270 2.85 12.93 -13.60
C TYR A 270 2.11 13.20 -14.91
N SER A 271 0.83 13.53 -14.83
CA SER A 271 0.02 13.82 -16.01
C SER A 271 -0.96 14.96 -15.75
N ASN A 272 -1.30 15.70 -16.80
CA ASN A 272 -2.50 16.54 -16.85
C ASN A 272 -3.48 15.94 -17.87
N LYS A 273 -4.52 16.66 -18.31
CA LYS A 273 -5.51 16.09 -19.25
C LYS A 273 -4.90 15.58 -20.56
N TYR A 274 -3.81 16.18 -21.05
CA TYR A 274 -3.31 15.97 -22.42
C TYR A 274 -1.81 15.66 -22.53
N ALA A 275 -1.06 15.67 -21.43
CA ALA A 275 0.39 15.53 -21.44
C ALA A 275 0.91 14.80 -20.19
N PHE A 276 2.17 14.38 -20.27
CA PHE A 276 2.91 13.75 -19.19
C PHE A 276 4.21 14.49 -18.88
N ALA A 277 4.68 14.35 -17.63
CA ALA A 277 5.98 14.76 -17.17
C ALA A 277 6.63 13.68 -16.30
N ALA A 278 7.89 13.35 -16.54
CA ALA A 278 8.68 12.40 -15.77
C ALA A 278 9.80 13.10 -15.02
N LEU A 279 9.97 12.73 -13.74
CA LEU A 279 10.99 13.25 -12.83
C LEU A 279 12.09 12.21 -12.63
N LYS A 280 13.35 12.63 -12.64
CA LYS A 280 14.53 11.81 -12.30
C LYS A 280 14.96 11.98 -10.85
N ALA A 281 15.85 11.10 -10.37
CA ALA A 281 16.39 11.16 -9.01
C ALA A 281 17.20 12.44 -8.72
N ASP A 282 17.87 12.99 -9.73
CA ASP A 282 18.57 14.28 -9.64
C ASP A 282 17.60 15.48 -9.64
N GLY A 283 16.31 15.23 -9.85
CA GLY A 283 15.27 16.25 -9.94
C GLY A 283 15.15 16.91 -11.31
N SER A 284 15.75 16.37 -12.37
CA SER A 284 15.52 16.84 -13.75
C SER A 284 14.18 16.32 -14.31
N ILE A 285 13.57 17.07 -15.23
CA ILE A 285 12.23 16.80 -15.77
C ILE A 285 12.26 16.58 -17.29
N LYS A 286 11.51 15.59 -17.77
CA LYS A 286 11.17 15.40 -19.20
C LYS A 286 9.66 15.39 -19.38
N ALA A 287 9.15 15.94 -20.48
CA ALA A 287 7.71 15.93 -20.76
C ALA A 287 7.43 15.45 -22.18
N TRP A 288 6.23 14.90 -22.40
CA TRP A 288 5.74 14.47 -23.71
C TRP A 288 4.21 14.54 -23.80
N GLY A 289 3.66 14.38 -24.99
CA GLY A 289 2.23 14.53 -25.28
C GLY A 289 1.86 15.91 -25.82
N GLY A 290 0.68 16.42 -25.47
CA GLY A 290 0.11 17.64 -26.03
C GLY A 290 1.01 18.88 -25.81
N SER A 291 1.60 19.39 -26.88
CA SER A 291 2.63 20.45 -26.80
C SER A 291 2.14 21.79 -26.24
N LYS A 292 0.87 22.13 -26.45
CA LYS A 292 0.22 23.31 -25.87
C LYS A 292 -0.12 23.15 -24.39
N TYR A 293 -0.09 21.92 -23.89
CA TYR A 293 -0.53 21.53 -22.55
C TYR A 293 0.62 21.00 -21.70
N GLY A 294 1.85 21.47 -21.95
CA GLY A 294 3.01 21.10 -21.13
C GLY A 294 3.70 19.80 -21.54
N GLY A 295 3.34 19.20 -22.68
CA GLY A 295 4.12 18.12 -23.31
C GLY A 295 5.48 18.56 -23.84
N LYS A 296 5.82 19.85 -23.73
CA LYS A 296 7.12 20.47 -23.97
C LYS A 296 7.29 21.69 -23.06
N GLY A 297 8.48 22.30 -23.09
CA GLY A 297 8.75 23.55 -22.36
C GLY A 297 8.99 23.37 -20.87
N VAL A 298 9.52 22.20 -20.48
CA VAL A 298 9.93 21.93 -19.09
C VAL A 298 10.97 22.95 -18.62
N PRO A 299 10.94 23.36 -17.35
CA PRO A 299 11.94 24.27 -16.82
C PRO A 299 13.33 23.63 -16.82
N ALA A 300 14.35 24.43 -17.08
CA ALA A 300 15.74 23.97 -17.10
C ALA A 300 16.25 23.69 -15.67
N GLY A 301 17.24 22.82 -15.57
CA GLY A 301 17.92 22.48 -14.32
C GLY A 301 17.40 21.22 -13.63
N ASN A 302 17.78 21.08 -12.37
CA ASN A 302 17.56 19.90 -11.54
C ASN A 302 17.12 20.32 -10.12
N GLY A 303 17.03 19.36 -9.19
CA GLY A 303 16.64 19.60 -7.80
C GLY A 303 15.13 19.79 -7.56
N TYR A 304 14.30 19.54 -8.58
CA TYR A 304 12.85 19.44 -8.39
C TYR A 304 12.51 18.16 -7.63
N THR A 305 11.65 18.26 -6.63
CA THR A 305 11.30 17.14 -5.74
C THR A 305 9.89 16.61 -6.03
N LYS A 306 9.03 17.45 -6.62
CA LYS A 306 7.64 17.11 -6.92
C LYS A 306 7.07 17.95 -8.06
N ILE A 307 6.23 17.33 -8.87
CA ILE A 307 5.43 18.00 -9.90
C ILE A 307 3.96 17.93 -9.49
N TYR A 308 3.24 18.98 -9.83
CA TYR A 308 1.81 19.16 -9.66
C TYR A 308 1.21 19.55 -11.00
N SER A 309 -0.07 19.27 -11.19
CA SER A 309 -0.78 19.52 -12.44
C SER A 309 -2.13 20.16 -12.15
N ASN A 310 -2.63 20.91 -13.11
CA ASN A 310 -4.06 21.17 -13.24
C ASN A 310 -4.55 20.58 -14.57
N LYS A 311 -5.66 21.06 -15.13
CA LYS A 311 -6.16 20.48 -16.38
C LYS A 311 -5.15 20.57 -17.53
N TYR A 312 -4.44 21.69 -17.69
CA TYR A 312 -3.64 22.01 -18.89
C TYR A 312 -2.20 22.51 -18.62
N ALA A 313 -1.79 22.58 -17.36
CA ALA A 313 -0.47 23.06 -16.97
C ALA A 313 0.15 22.21 -15.86
N PHE A 314 1.44 22.41 -15.64
CA PHE A 314 2.23 21.79 -14.60
C PHE A 314 2.97 22.84 -13.75
N ALA A 315 3.27 22.49 -12.52
CA ALA A 315 4.11 23.24 -11.61
C ALA A 315 5.07 22.30 -10.86
N ALA A 316 6.37 22.59 -10.87
CA ALA A 316 7.40 21.83 -10.18
C ALA A 316 7.93 22.60 -8.97
N LEU A 317 8.07 21.89 -7.85
CA LEU A 317 8.56 22.40 -6.57
C LEU A 317 9.97 21.87 -6.30
N LYS A 318 10.87 22.75 -5.84
CA LYS A 318 12.22 22.39 -5.36
C LYS A 318 12.27 22.22 -3.84
N ALA A 319 13.36 21.65 -3.34
CA ALA A 319 13.58 21.47 -1.89
C ALA A 319 13.67 22.78 -1.10
N ASP A 320 14.18 23.85 -1.71
CA ASP A 320 14.18 25.20 -1.13
C ASP A 320 12.78 25.84 -1.14
N GLY A 321 11.81 25.21 -1.79
CA GLY A 321 10.45 25.69 -1.94
C GLY A 321 10.24 26.65 -3.10
N SER A 322 11.20 26.83 -4.02
CA SER A 322 10.98 27.59 -5.26
C SER A 322 10.10 26.81 -6.25
N ILE A 323 9.33 27.54 -7.08
CA ILE A 323 8.33 26.97 -7.99
C ILE A 323 8.60 27.39 -9.43
N ALA A 324 8.55 26.43 -10.36
CA ALA A 324 8.55 26.70 -11.80
C ALA A 324 7.29 26.11 -12.43
N ALA A 325 6.63 26.84 -13.33
CA ALA A 325 5.43 26.37 -14.04
C ALA A 325 5.62 26.36 -15.56
N TRP A 326 4.94 25.43 -16.23
CA TRP A 326 4.92 25.32 -17.70
C TRP A 326 3.61 24.72 -18.20
N GLY A 327 3.33 24.88 -19.50
CA GLY A 327 2.09 24.44 -20.14
C GLY A 327 1.23 25.61 -20.59
N ASP A 328 -0.09 25.46 -20.58
CA ASP A 328 -0.99 26.51 -21.06
C ASP A 328 -0.92 27.78 -20.18
N PRO A 329 -0.52 28.94 -20.73
CA PRO A 329 -0.39 30.19 -19.98
C PRO A 329 -1.66 30.68 -19.29
N TYR A 330 -2.85 30.41 -19.86
CA TYR A 330 -4.13 30.82 -19.28
C TYR A 330 -4.58 29.93 -18.12
N TRP A 331 -3.86 28.83 -17.91
CA TRP A 331 -4.11 27.83 -16.88
C TRP A 331 -2.93 27.74 -15.91
N GLY A 332 -2.15 28.80 -15.75
CA GLY A 332 -1.04 28.81 -14.79
C GLY A 332 0.22 28.08 -15.26
N GLY A 333 0.34 27.79 -16.57
CA GLY A 333 1.59 27.37 -17.19
C GLY A 333 2.65 28.48 -17.26
N LYS A 334 2.36 29.66 -16.71
CA LYS A 334 3.29 30.75 -16.42
C LYS A 334 2.85 31.49 -15.16
N GLY A 335 3.71 32.36 -14.64
CA GLY A 335 3.37 33.26 -13.53
C GLY A 335 3.35 32.58 -12.16
N ALA A 336 4.13 31.49 -11.98
CA ALA A 336 4.38 30.93 -10.67
C ALA A 336 4.97 32.00 -9.73
N PRO A 337 4.64 31.98 -8.42
CA PRO A 337 5.09 32.99 -7.50
C PRO A 337 6.62 32.99 -7.34
N ALA A 338 7.20 34.18 -7.23
CA ALA A 338 8.62 34.33 -6.97
C ALA A 338 8.98 33.99 -5.52
N GLY A 339 10.26 33.68 -5.29
CA GLY A 339 10.79 33.36 -3.98
C GLY A 339 10.79 31.87 -3.65
N ASN A 340 10.97 31.57 -2.36
CA ASN A 340 11.18 30.22 -1.83
C ASN A 340 10.32 29.99 -0.57
N GLY A 341 10.51 28.83 0.08
CA GLY A 341 9.80 28.47 1.32
C GLY A 341 8.37 27.95 1.12
N TYR A 342 7.93 27.72 -0.12
CA TYR A 342 6.69 26.98 -0.38
C TYR A 342 6.90 25.50 -0.08
N THR A 343 5.95 24.90 0.64
CA THR A 343 6.04 23.51 1.09
C THR A 343 5.13 22.60 0.27
N LYS A 344 4.08 23.16 -0.35
CA LYS A 344 3.10 22.38 -1.10
C LYS A 344 2.33 23.23 -2.12
N ILE A 345 2.01 22.61 -3.25
CA ILE A 345 1.13 23.19 -4.28
C ILE A 345 -0.20 22.43 -4.31
N TYR A 346 -1.25 23.18 -4.62
CA TYR A 346 -2.65 22.79 -4.72
C TYR A 346 -3.18 23.25 -6.06
N SER A 347 -4.15 22.54 -6.65
CA SER A 347 -4.70 22.88 -7.96
C SER A 347 -6.19 22.58 -8.05
N ASN A 348 -6.92 23.49 -8.69
CA ASN A 348 -8.24 23.23 -9.26
C ASN A 348 -8.08 23.03 -10.77
N LYS A 349 -9.17 23.06 -11.56
CA LYS A 349 -9.08 22.92 -13.02
C LYS A 349 -8.21 24.00 -13.62
N TYR A 350 -8.43 25.26 -13.24
CA TYR A 350 -7.96 26.48 -13.90
C TYR A 350 -6.65 27.05 -13.34
N ALA A 351 -6.33 26.76 -12.08
CA ALA A 351 -5.37 27.52 -11.30
C ALA A 351 -4.60 26.67 -10.29
N PHE A 352 -3.57 27.27 -9.70
CA PHE A 352 -2.77 26.70 -8.63
C PHE A 352 -2.77 27.62 -7.40
N ALA A 353 -2.54 27.02 -6.24
CA ALA A 353 -2.29 27.70 -4.96
C ALA A 353 -1.09 27.04 -4.27
N ALA A 354 -0.10 27.83 -3.83
CA ALA A 354 1.06 27.36 -3.10
C ALA A 354 1.02 27.83 -1.65
N LEU A 355 1.29 26.91 -0.72
CA LEU A 355 1.29 27.12 0.72
C LEU A 355 2.74 27.19 1.24
N LYS A 356 3.03 28.16 2.10
CA LYS A 356 4.30 28.26 2.83
C LYS A 356 4.22 27.64 4.22
N ALA A 357 5.37 27.44 4.86
CA ALA A 357 5.46 26.89 6.22
C ALA A 357 4.79 27.79 7.28
N ASP A 358 4.78 29.11 7.10
CA ASP A 358 4.07 30.06 7.95
C ASP A 358 2.54 30.04 7.71
N GLY A 359 2.08 29.29 6.71
CA GLY A 359 0.69 29.18 6.31
C GLY A 359 0.21 30.30 5.40
N SER A 360 1.08 31.15 4.84
CA SER A 360 0.68 32.11 3.80
C SER A 360 0.47 31.41 2.44
N ILE A 361 -0.42 31.98 1.62
CA ILE A 361 -0.87 31.38 0.35
C ILE A 361 -0.58 32.32 -0.82
N ALA A 362 -0.02 31.78 -1.90
CA ALA A 362 0.09 32.48 -3.19
C ALA A 362 -0.72 31.71 -4.25
N VAL A 363 -1.40 32.42 -5.15
CA VAL A 363 -2.24 31.82 -6.20
C VAL A 363 -1.81 32.31 -7.58
N TRP A 364 -1.92 31.46 -8.59
CA TRP A 364 -1.65 31.84 -9.97
C TRP A 364 -2.41 30.95 -10.97
N GLY A 365 -2.43 31.39 -12.22
CA GLY A 365 -3.20 30.75 -13.29
C GLY A 365 -4.62 31.26 -13.36
N GLY A 366 -5.41 30.62 -14.24
CA GLY A 366 -6.78 30.95 -14.59
C GLY A 366 -7.00 32.33 -15.20
N ASN A 367 -8.18 32.51 -15.79
CA ASN A 367 -8.62 33.83 -16.27
C ASN A 367 -8.91 34.72 -15.04
N PRO A 368 -8.55 36.03 -15.02
CA PRO A 368 -8.87 36.95 -13.92
C PRO A 368 -10.34 36.98 -13.47
N TYR A 369 -11.29 36.51 -14.31
CA TYR A 369 -12.69 36.34 -13.90
C TYR A 369 -12.94 35.14 -12.95
N TRP A 370 -12.05 34.15 -12.92
CA TRP A 370 -12.23 32.87 -12.21
C TRP A 370 -11.21 32.64 -11.10
N VAL A 371 -10.14 33.42 -11.06
CA VAL A 371 -9.11 33.34 -10.02
C VAL A 371 -9.18 34.61 -9.20
N SER A 372 -9.82 34.50 -8.04
CA SER A 372 -9.78 35.55 -7.04
C SER A 372 -8.36 35.66 -6.47
N THR A 373 -8.08 36.80 -5.84
CA THR A 373 -6.86 37.02 -5.05
C THR A 373 -6.70 35.96 -3.97
N ALA A 374 -5.44 35.62 -3.65
CA ALA A 374 -5.13 34.75 -2.52
C ALA A 374 -5.76 35.31 -1.23
N PRO A 375 -6.18 34.47 -0.28
CA PRO A 375 -6.64 34.93 1.01
C PRO A 375 -5.51 35.65 1.75
N ASN A 376 -5.83 36.77 2.39
CA ASN A 376 -4.88 37.51 3.21
C ASN A 376 -4.57 36.75 4.52
N GLY A 377 -3.35 36.90 5.01
CA GLY A 377 -2.91 36.36 6.30
C GLY A 377 -2.12 35.06 6.19
N ASN A 378 -1.93 34.42 7.34
CA ASN A 378 -1.08 33.24 7.53
C ASN A 378 -1.77 32.23 8.46
N GLY A 379 -1.06 31.16 8.83
CA GLY A 379 -1.56 30.12 9.73
C GLY A 379 -2.49 29.09 9.07
N TYR A 380 -2.66 29.14 7.75
CA TYR A 380 -3.33 28.06 7.02
C TYR A 380 -2.46 26.81 7.02
N THR A 381 -3.06 25.66 7.30
CA THR A 381 -2.36 24.38 7.40
C THR A 381 -2.64 23.49 6.19
N LYS A 382 -3.76 23.73 5.50
CA LYS A 382 -4.18 22.91 4.36
C LYS A 382 -5.09 23.66 3.41
N ILE A 383 -5.01 23.34 2.13
CA ILE A 383 -5.90 23.82 1.08
C ILE A 383 -6.66 22.63 0.46
N TYR A 384 -7.90 22.89 0.09
CA TYR A 384 -8.82 21.98 -0.60
C TYR A 384 -9.34 22.69 -1.86
N SER A 385 -9.83 21.95 -2.84
CA SER A 385 -10.35 22.54 -4.07
C SER A 385 -11.37 21.64 -4.75
N ASN A 386 -12.24 22.25 -5.56
CA ASN A 386 -13.09 21.56 -6.53
C ASN A 386 -12.67 21.99 -7.96
N GLU A 387 -13.55 21.96 -8.97
CA GLU A 387 -13.16 22.37 -10.33
C GLU A 387 -12.79 23.86 -10.44
N GLY A 388 -13.45 24.75 -9.68
CA GLY A 388 -13.39 26.20 -9.89
C GLY A 388 -12.92 27.03 -8.69
N ALA A 389 -12.89 26.46 -7.50
CA ALA A 389 -12.63 27.19 -6.25
C ALA A 389 -11.67 26.44 -5.32
N PHE A 390 -11.20 27.16 -4.31
CA PHE A 390 -10.36 26.66 -3.23
C PHE A 390 -10.97 27.00 -1.86
N ALA A 391 -10.61 26.20 -0.86
CA ALA A 391 -10.89 26.47 0.55
C ALA A 391 -9.67 26.12 1.41
N ALA A 392 -9.20 27.05 2.23
CA ALA A 392 -8.07 26.85 3.13
C ALA A 392 -8.55 26.74 4.58
N LEU A 393 -7.91 25.84 5.32
CA LEU A 393 -8.19 25.51 6.72
C LEU A 393 -7.02 25.97 7.59
N LYS A 394 -7.31 26.60 8.72
CA LYS A 394 -6.32 26.94 9.76
C LYS A 394 -6.28 25.89 10.88
N ALA A 395 -5.27 25.98 11.75
CA ALA A 395 -5.11 25.07 12.89
C ALA A 395 -6.25 25.17 13.92
N ASP A 396 -6.84 26.36 14.08
CA ASP A 396 -8.04 26.57 14.90
C ASP A 396 -9.32 26.01 14.24
N GLY A 397 -9.22 25.53 13.00
CA GLY A 397 -10.33 25.00 12.23
C GLY A 397 -11.13 26.06 11.47
N SER A 398 -10.73 27.34 11.45
CA SER A 398 -11.40 28.35 10.64
C SER A 398 -11.12 28.15 9.13
N ILE A 399 -12.10 28.52 8.29
CA ILE A 399 -12.07 28.28 6.84
C ILE A 399 -12.13 29.59 6.06
N THR A 400 -11.34 29.70 5.00
CA THR A 400 -11.45 30.77 4.01
C THR A 400 -11.56 30.16 2.62
N ALA A 401 -12.65 30.46 1.90
CA ALA A 401 -12.83 30.06 0.51
C ALA A 401 -12.57 31.23 -0.45
N TRP A 402 -12.09 30.90 -1.65
CA TRP A 402 -11.82 31.85 -2.73
C TRP A 402 -11.92 31.15 -4.09
N GLY A 403 -12.06 31.92 -5.17
CA GLY A 403 -12.24 31.45 -6.55
C GLY A 403 -13.61 31.81 -7.10
N ASP A 404 -14.11 31.02 -8.05
CA ASP A 404 -15.43 31.23 -8.64
C ASP A 404 -16.55 30.98 -7.62
N SER A 405 -17.41 31.98 -7.41
CA SER A 405 -18.51 31.91 -6.45
C SER A 405 -19.52 30.81 -6.76
N ARG A 406 -19.68 30.44 -8.04
CA ARG A 406 -20.54 29.32 -8.48
C ARG A 406 -19.99 27.96 -8.07
N TYR A 407 -18.71 27.91 -7.69
CA TYR A 407 -18.04 26.71 -7.20
C TYR A 407 -17.76 26.80 -5.69
N GLY A 408 -18.44 27.67 -4.94
CA GLY A 408 -18.16 27.81 -3.50
C GLY A 408 -16.87 28.55 -3.17
N GLY A 409 -16.36 29.36 -4.12
CA GLY A 409 -15.31 30.35 -3.85
C GLY A 409 -15.73 31.46 -2.89
N THR A 410 -16.99 31.46 -2.47
CA THR A 410 -17.57 32.31 -1.43
C THR A 410 -18.52 31.49 -0.56
N GLY A 411 -18.88 31.98 0.63
CA GLY A 411 -19.89 31.35 1.47
C GLY A 411 -19.39 30.19 2.33
N ALA A 412 -18.08 30.11 2.58
CA ALA A 412 -17.53 29.20 3.58
C ALA A 412 -18.16 29.48 4.96
N PRO A 413 -18.39 28.45 5.79
CA PRO A 413 -19.05 28.60 7.07
C PRO A 413 -18.24 29.48 8.04
N SER A 414 -18.95 30.33 8.79
CA SER A 414 -18.36 31.09 9.88
C SER A 414 -18.21 30.20 11.11
N GLY A 415 -16.99 30.03 11.60
CA GLY A 415 -16.73 29.21 12.78
C GLY A 415 -15.29 28.72 12.86
N ASN A 416 -15.04 27.88 13.87
CA ASN A 416 -13.77 27.20 14.11
C ASN A 416 -14.05 25.74 14.50
N GLY A 417 -13.01 24.93 14.73
CA GLY A 417 -13.15 23.52 15.08
C GLY A 417 -13.41 22.57 13.91
N TYR A 418 -13.51 23.06 12.67
CA TYR A 418 -13.55 22.18 11.50
C TYR A 418 -12.20 21.49 11.31
N THR A 419 -12.20 20.18 11.08
CA THR A 419 -10.95 19.39 10.96
C THR A 419 -10.65 18.98 9.53
N LYS A 420 -11.67 18.93 8.66
CA LYS A 420 -11.54 18.50 7.27
C LYS A 420 -12.63 19.11 6.38
N ILE A 421 -12.23 19.49 5.17
CA ILE A 421 -13.10 19.87 4.06
C ILE A 421 -13.15 18.71 3.06
N TYR A 422 -14.32 18.50 2.47
CA TYR A 422 -14.61 17.57 1.38
C TYR A 422 -15.09 18.37 0.16
N SER A 423 -14.95 17.83 -1.04
CA SER A 423 -15.23 18.56 -2.29
C SER A 423 -15.91 17.66 -3.31
N THR A 424 -16.93 18.17 -4.01
CA THR A 424 -17.41 17.60 -5.29
C THR A 424 -16.74 18.32 -6.46
N GLY A 425 -17.25 18.16 -7.68
CA GLY A 425 -16.85 19.02 -8.81
C GLY A 425 -17.22 20.50 -8.62
N SER A 426 -18.28 20.82 -7.87
CA SER A 426 -18.76 22.21 -7.68
C SER A 426 -18.85 22.71 -6.25
N ASP A 427 -18.89 21.82 -5.26
CA ASP A 427 -19.27 22.18 -3.91
C ASP A 427 -18.21 21.74 -2.90
N PHE A 428 -18.34 22.23 -1.68
CA PHE A 428 -17.55 21.85 -0.53
C PHE A 428 -18.45 21.44 0.63
N ALA A 429 -17.95 20.55 1.48
CA ALA A 429 -18.62 20.13 2.71
C ALA A 429 -17.62 20.06 3.86
N VAL A 430 -18.07 20.31 5.09
CA VAL A 430 -17.30 20.09 6.32
C VAL A 430 -18.07 19.17 7.25
N LEU A 431 -17.34 18.31 7.95
CA LEU A 431 -17.87 17.49 9.03
C LEU A 431 -17.53 18.14 10.37
N GLU A 432 -18.55 18.37 11.18
CA GLU A 432 -18.43 18.97 12.51
C GLU A 432 -18.18 17.90 13.57
N ALA A 433 -17.71 18.30 14.76
CA ALA A 433 -17.35 17.36 15.83
C ALA A 433 -18.55 16.54 16.36
N ASP A 434 -19.77 17.09 16.23
CA ASP A 434 -21.03 16.40 16.56
C ASP A 434 -21.52 15.46 15.44
N GLY A 435 -20.79 15.38 14.33
CA GLY A 435 -21.10 14.57 13.16
C GLY A 435 -22.11 15.21 12.21
N SER A 436 -22.46 16.48 12.40
CA SER A 436 -23.26 17.26 11.45
C SER A 436 -22.43 17.72 10.24
N VAL A 437 -23.10 18.06 9.14
CA VAL A 437 -22.45 18.43 7.88
C VAL A 437 -22.96 19.78 7.40
N THR A 438 -22.02 20.71 7.15
CA THR A 438 -22.29 22.01 6.52
C THR A 438 -21.71 22.01 5.11
N VAL A 439 -22.49 22.49 4.13
CA VAL A 439 -22.15 22.44 2.70
C VAL A 439 -22.29 23.82 2.07
N TRP A 440 -21.38 24.18 1.17
CA TRP A 440 -21.40 25.43 0.42
C TRP A 440 -20.91 25.25 -1.02
N GLY A 441 -21.32 26.14 -1.91
CA GLY A 441 -21.18 25.99 -3.37
C GLY A 441 -22.54 25.91 -4.06
N ASP A 442 -22.65 26.43 -5.28
CA ASP A 442 -23.90 26.47 -6.03
C ASP A 442 -23.67 26.59 -7.54
N TRP A 443 -23.48 25.44 -8.22
CA TRP A 443 -23.69 25.38 -9.67
C TRP A 443 -25.11 24.91 -10.00
N GLY A 444 -26.13 25.73 -9.74
CA GLY A 444 -27.25 25.81 -10.67
C GLY A 444 -28.57 26.38 -10.16
N ASN A 445 -29.08 27.28 -10.99
CA ASN A 445 -30.34 27.99 -10.93
C ASN A 445 -31.59 27.09 -11.18
N SER A 446 -31.67 25.91 -10.55
CA SER A 446 -32.81 25.00 -10.71
C SER A 446 -33.42 24.63 -9.34
N SER A 447 -34.74 24.71 -9.26
CA SER A 447 -35.60 24.48 -8.09
C SER A 447 -35.60 23.04 -7.51
N ALA A 448 -34.69 22.16 -7.96
CA ALA A 448 -34.53 20.81 -7.43
C ALA A 448 -33.39 20.80 -6.41
N ARG A 449 -33.74 20.68 -5.12
CA ARG A 449 -32.92 20.51 -3.89
C ARG A 449 -31.42 20.85 -4.03
N ARG A 450 -31.03 21.96 -3.41
CA ARG A 450 -29.68 22.56 -3.50
C ARG A 450 -28.68 21.80 -2.62
N SER A 451 -27.39 21.97 -2.90
CA SER A 451 -26.29 21.53 -2.02
C SER A 451 -26.44 22.04 -0.57
N THR A 452 -27.12 23.19 -0.41
CA THR A 452 -27.48 23.80 0.88
C THR A 452 -28.55 23.03 1.68
N ASP A 453 -29.18 21.99 1.11
CA ASP A 453 -30.15 21.13 1.81
C ASP A 453 -29.46 19.98 2.57
N ALA A 454 -28.15 20.13 2.86
CA ALA A 454 -27.38 19.19 3.67
C ALA A 454 -28.14 18.85 4.96
N PRO A 455 -28.15 17.57 5.40
CA PRO A 455 -28.93 17.15 6.55
C PRO A 455 -28.34 17.74 7.84
N LYS A 456 -28.81 18.93 8.22
CA LYS A 456 -28.45 19.65 9.46
C LYS A 456 -28.72 18.85 10.75
N TYR A 457 -29.42 17.73 10.66
CA TYR A 457 -29.95 16.96 11.80
C TYR A 457 -29.53 15.47 11.81
N ARG A 458 -28.58 15.03 10.98
CA ARG A 458 -28.15 13.62 10.95
C ARG A 458 -26.72 13.47 11.44
N ASN A 459 -26.59 13.10 12.71
CA ASN A 459 -25.32 12.93 13.40
C ASN A 459 -24.73 11.52 13.14
N GLY A 460 -23.42 11.38 13.36
CA GLY A 460 -22.71 10.09 13.34
C GLY A 460 -22.06 9.69 12.01
N PHE A 461 -21.90 10.62 11.06
CA PHE A 461 -21.12 10.37 9.85
C PHE A 461 -19.62 10.30 10.15
N ILE A 462 -18.93 9.33 9.56
CA ILE A 462 -17.47 9.14 9.72
C ILE A 462 -16.69 9.49 8.45
N LYS A 463 -17.36 9.53 7.29
CA LYS A 463 -16.72 9.82 6.00
C LYS A 463 -17.74 10.32 4.98
N ILE A 464 -17.34 11.32 4.18
CA ILE A 464 -18.10 11.84 3.03
C ILE A 464 -17.40 11.37 1.73
N TYR A 465 -18.20 11.02 0.74
CA TYR A 465 -17.84 10.61 -0.61
C TYR A 465 -18.57 11.51 -1.61
N SER A 466 -17.97 11.72 -2.78
CA SER A 466 -18.47 12.70 -3.75
C SER A 466 -18.50 12.13 -5.16
N THR A 467 -19.58 12.36 -5.92
CA THR A 467 -19.56 12.28 -7.39
C THR A 467 -19.11 13.61 -7.98
N GLY A 468 -19.18 13.74 -9.31
CA GLY A 468 -18.96 15.03 -9.96
C GLY A 468 -19.88 16.15 -9.43
N LEU A 469 -21.07 15.82 -8.89
CA LEU A 469 -22.08 16.81 -8.51
C LEU A 469 -22.84 16.53 -7.19
N ASP A 470 -22.70 15.35 -6.57
CA ASP A 470 -23.48 14.95 -5.38
C ASP A 470 -22.61 14.37 -4.27
N PHE A 471 -23.15 14.31 -3.04
CA PHE A 471 -22.48 13.75 -1.87
C PHE A 471 -23.18 12.50 -1.33
N ALA A 472 -22.40 11.63 -0.70
CA ALA A 472 -22.86 10.53 0.13
C ALA A 472 -22.01 10.43 1.41
N ALA A 473 -22.62 10.36 2.58
CA ALA A 473 -21.92 10.12 3.84
C ALA A 473 -22.20 8.74 4.41
N LEU A 474 -21.15 8.11 4.91
CA LEU A 474 -21.14 6.82 5.57
C LEU A 474 -21.07 7.02 7.09
N LYS A 475 -21.92 6.31 7.83
CA LYS A 475 -21.87 6.25 9.30
C LYS A 475 -21.08 5.04 9.81
N ALA A 476 -20.74 5.06 11.10
CA ALA A 476 -20.03 3.95 11.75
C ALA A 476 -20.82 2.62 11.74
N ASP A 477 -22.14 2.67 11.70
CA ASP A 477 -23.03 1.51 11.55
C ASP A 477 -23.12 0.98 10.10
N GLY A 478 -22.41 1.64 9.16
CA GLY A 478 -22.39 1.33 7.75
C GLY A 478 -23.57 1.88 6.94
N SER A 479 -24.49 2.62 7.57
CA SER A 479 -25.60 3.27 6.85
C SER A 479 -25.12 4.46 6.02
N ILE A 480 -25.79 4.69 4.88
CA ILE A 480 -25.45 5.74 3.92
C ILE A 480 -26.56 6.80 3.87
N THR A 481 -26.18 8.07 3.81
CA THR A 481 -27.07 9.18 3.48
C THR A 481 -26.49 9.97 2.32
N SER A 482 -27.23 10.07 1.22
CA SER A 482 -26.87 10.88 0.04
C SER A 482 -27.71 12.15 0.00
N TRP A 483 -27.09 13.24 -0.44
CA TRP A 483 -27.73 14.53 -0.66
C TRP A 483 -27.12 15.22 -1.89
N GLY A 484 -27.89 16.13 -2.49
CA GLY A 484 -27.55 16.77 -3.76
C GLY A 484 -28.67 16.60 -4.78
N ARG A 485 -28.34 16.59 -6.07
CA ARG A 485 -29.31 16.47 -7.16
C ARG A 485 -29.81 15.03 -7.28
N SER A 486 -31.12 14.86 -7.43
CA SER A 486 -31.74 13.54 -7.61
C SER A 486 -31.21 12.76 -8.81
N LEU A 487 -30.68 13.44 -9.83
CA LEU A 487 -30.25 12.83 -11.08
C LEU A 487 -28.92 12.07 -11.01
N TYR A 488 -28.05 12.35 -10.03
CA TYR A 488 -26.69 11.76 -9.91
C TYR A 488 -26.45 11.01 -8.59
N GLY A 489 -27.52 10.68 -7.86
CA GLY A 489 -27.48 9.89 -6.62
C GLY A 489 -27.80 10.68 -5.35
N GLY A 490 -28.02 11.99 -5.46
CA GLY A 490 -28.31 12.87 -4.33
C GLY A 490 -29.65 12.66 -3.60
N THR A 491 -30.54 11.76 -4.02
CA THR A 491 -31.83 11.52 -3.32
C THR A 491 -32.18 10.05 -3.02
N ASP A 492 -31.34 9.08 -3.37
CA ASP A 492 -31.69 7.65 -3.35
C ASP A 492 -30.74 6.82 -2.48
N SER A 493 -30.60 7.22 -1.21
CA SER A 493 -29.70 6.54 -0.26
C SER A 493 -30.04 5.04 -0.17
N PRO A 494 -29.06 4.13 -0.37
CA PRO A 494 -29.33 2.71 -0.28
C PRO A 494 -29.58 2.30 1.18
N SER A 495 -30.55 1.41 1.39
CA SER A 495 -30.75 0.75 2.69
C SER A 495 -29.69 -0.34 2.92
N GLY A 496 -29.32 -0.56 4.18
CA GLY A 496 -28.35 -1.59 4.58
C GLY A 496 -27.07 -1.02 5.20
N SER A 497 -26.10 -1.91 5.44
CA SER A 497 -24.79 -1.60 6.02
C SER A 497 -23.69 -1.89 5.01
N TYR A 498 -22.80 -0.92 4.82
CA TYR A 498 -21.77 -0.90 3.78
C TYR A 498 -20.40 -0.56 4.38
N THR A 499 -19.34 -1.07 3.76
CA THR A 499 -17.96 -0.89 4.24
C THR A 499 -17.17 0.10 3.40
N LYS A 500 -17.52 0.25 2.11
CA LYS A 500 -16.85 1.15 1.17
C LYS A 500 -17.86 1.76 0.19
N ILE A 501 -17.58 2.99 -0.26
CA ILE A 501 -18.27 3.64 -1.37
C ILE A 501 -17.22 4.01 -2.42
N CYS A 502 -17.57 3.82 -3.69
CA CYS A 502 -16.84 4.27 -4.87
C CYS A 502 -17.82 5.10 -5.73
N SER A 503 -17.36 6.16 -6.34
CA SER A 503 -18.20 7.09 -7.12
C SER A 503 -17.61 7.30 -8.51
N ASN A 504 -18.44 7.60 -9.49
CA ASN A 504 -18.00 8.21 -10.74
C ASN A 504 -18.65 9.59 -10.91
N THR A 505 -18.57 10.19 -12.10
CA THR A 505 -19.18 11.51 -12.34
C THR A 505 -20.71 11.50 -12.20
N HIS A 506 -21.35 10.33 -12.31
CA HIS A 506 -22.79 10.20 -12.49
C HIS A 506 -23.51 9.32 -11.45
N ALA A 507 -22.79 8.48 -10.70
CA ALA A 507 -23.36 7.45 -9.84
C ALA A 507 -22.42 7.05 -8.69
N PHE A 508 -22.99 6.38 -7.69
CA PHE A 508 -22.27 5.75 -6.58
C PHE A 508 -22.45 4.22 -6.61
N ALA A 509 -21.44 3.51 -6.12
CA ALA A 509 -21.44 2.08 -5.86
C ALA A 509 -20.92 1.80 -4.44
N ALA A 510 -21.64 1.04 -3.63
CA ALA A 510 -21.26 0.67 -2.28
C ALA A 510 -21.05 -0.84 -2.15
N LEU A 511 -20.01 -1.21 -1.40
CA LEU A 511 -19.61 -2.58 -1.11
C LEU A 511 -20.05 -2.96 0.31
N LYS A 512 -20.67 -4.13 0.47
CA LYS A 512 -20.99 -4.73 1.78
C LYS A 512 -19.85 -5.60 2.30
N ALA A 513 -19.92 -6.02 3.56
CA ALA A 513 -18.92 -6.89 4.19
C ALA A 513 -18.82 -8.28 3.53
N ASP A 514 -19.93 -8.80 2.99
CA ASP A 514 -19.96 -10.05 2.21
C ASP A 514 -19.40 -9.89 0.78
N GLY A 515 -19.05 -8.65 0.40
CA GLY A 515 -18.56 -8.32 -0.94
C GLY A 515 -19.67 -8.18 -1.98
N SER A 516 -20.94 -8.06 -1.61
CA SER A 516 -22.02 -7.68 -2.53
C SER A 516 -22.05 -6.18 -2.80
N ILE A 517 -22.56 -5.77 -3.98
CA ILE A 517 -22.50 -4.39 -4.46
C ILE A 517 -23.90 -3.81 -4.65
N ARG A 518 -24.10 -2.56 -4.22
CA ARG A 518 -25.31 -1.76 -4.50
C ARG A 518 -24.93 -0.46 -5.22
N VAL A 519 -25.66 -0.11 -6.27
CA VAL A 519 -25.44 1.11 -7.07
C VAL A 519 -26.66 2.02 -7.01
N TRP A 520 -26.45 3.34 -6.98
CA TRP A 520 -27.50 4.37 -7.04
C TRP A 520 -27.01 5.66 -7.76
N GLY A 521 -27.94 6.46 -8.30
CA GLY A 521 -27.64 7.66 -9.13
C GLY A 521 -27.34 7.38 -10.61
N GLY A 522 -27.64 8.30 -11.54
CA GLY A 522 -27.29 8.13 -12.98
C GLY A 522 -28.46 8.06 -13.98
N SER A 523 -29.59 8.70 -13.70
CA SER A 523 -30.87 8.57 -14.46
C SER A 523 -30.83 9.03 -15.95
N ARG A 524 -29.75 9.61 -16.46
CA ARG A 524 -29.68 10.16 -17.84
C ARG A 524 -28.43 9.81 -18.66
N ILE A 525 -27.80 8.66 -18.45
CA ILE A 525 -26.92 8.15 -19.52
C ILE A 525 -27.82 7.72 -20.68
N LYS A 526 -27.82 8.50 -21.77
CA LYS A 526 -28.71 8.36 -22.94
C LYS A 526 -28.48 7.08 -23.77
N SER A 527 -27.92 6.02 -23.20
CA SER A 527 -27.88 4.69 -23.81
C SER A 527 -27.77 3.64 -22.71
N LYS A 528 -28.89 2.94 -22.45
CA LYS A 528 -29.11 1.97 -21.36
C LYS A 528 -28.96 2.56 -19.94
N SER A 529 -29.89 2.20 -19.07
CA SER A 529 -29.81 2.56 -17.67
C SER A 529 -28.53 1.93 -17.10
N ALA A 530 -27.67 2.71 -16.42
CA ALA A 530 -26.43 2.21 -15.80
C ALA A 530 -26.66 1.17 -14.68
N PHE A 531 -27.91 0.73 -14.51
CA PHE A 531 -28.41 -0.06 -13.40
C PHE A 531 -28.93 -1.45 -13.80
N GLU A 532 -29.05 -1.76 -15.09
CA GLU A 532 -29.55 -3.07 -15.55
C GLU A 532 -28.50 -4.18 -15.38
N ASP A 533 -27.21 -3.83 -15.29
CA ASP A 533 -26.10 -4.80 -15.29
C ASP A 533 -25.27 -4.77 -13.99
N VAL A 534 -25.84 -4.35 -12.86
CA VAL A 534 -25.14 -4.41 -11.56
C VAL A 534 -24.78 -5.88 -11.26
N PRO A 535 -23.53 -6.19 -10.86
CA PRO A 535 -23.14 -7.58 -10.66
C PRO A 535 -23.98 -8.27 -9.60
N ASN A 536 -24.73 -9.30 -10.02
CA ASN A 536 -25.41 -10.22 -9.11
C ASN A 536 -24.38 -11.19 -8.54
N GLY A 537 -23.82 -10.87 -7.38
CA GLY A 537 -22.82 -11.72 -6.71
C GLY A 537 -22.21 -11.08 -5.46
N ASN A 538 -21.40 -11.86 -4.77
CA ASN A 538 -20.66 -11.46 -3.58
C ASN A 538 -19.15 -11.76 -3.75
N GLY A 539 -18.36 -11.51 -2.70
CA GLY A 539 -16.92 -11.77 -2.70
C GLY A 539 -16.07 -10.73 -3.45
N TYR A 540 -16.65 -9.61 -3.88
CA TYR A 540 -15.88 -8.47 -4.37
C TYR A 540 -15.15 -7.80 -3.20
N THR A 541 -13.89 -7.41 -3.42
CA THR A 541 -13.05 -6.78 -2.41
C THR A 541 -12.88 -5.29 -2.64
N ASN A 542 -12.87 -4.85 -3.91
CA ASN A 542 -12.66 -3.47 -4.34
C ASN A 542 -13.53 -3.11 -5.56
N ILE A 543 -13.88 -1.82 -5.68
CA ILE A 543 -14.61 -1.23 -6.81
C ILE A 543 -13.76 -0.07 -7.36
N TYR A 544 -13.67 0.00 -8.69
CA TYR A 544 -12.97 1.00 -9.46
C TYR A 544 -13.93 1.65 -10.47
N SER A 545 -13.55 2.80 -11.04
CA SER A 545 -14.46 3.54 -11.92
C SER A 545 -13.78 4.46 -12.93
N THR A 546 -14.42 4.60 -14.08
CA THR A 546 -14.16 5.66 -15.08
C THR A 546 -15.23 6.75 -14.94
N VAL A 547 -15.35 7.71 -15.88
CA VAL A 547 -16.40 8.74 -15.82
C VAL A 547 -17.82 8.17 -15.88
N GLY A 548 -18.00 7.04 -16.57
CA GLY A 548 -19.32 6.47 -16.87
C GLY A 548 -19.50 4.99 -16.53
N ALA A 549 -18.47 4.31 -16.04
CA ALA A 549 -18.51 2.88 -15.75
C ALA A 549 -17.82 2.52 -14.44
N PHE A 550 -18.07 1.29 -13.99
CA PHE A 550 -17.44 0.68 -12.82
C PHE A 550 -16.81 -0.67 -13.19
N ALA A 551 -15.81 -1.08 -12.41
CA ALA A 551 -15.24 -2.42 -12.43
C ALA A 551 -14.99 -2.90 -11.00
N ALA A 552 -15.39 -4.12 -10.67
CA ALA A 552 -15.17 -4.73 -9.36
C ALA A 552 -14.21 -5.91 -9.45
N LEU A 553 -13.34 -6.03 -8.45
CA LEU A 553 -12.33 -7.07 -8.33
C LEU A 553 -12.68 -8.00 -7.16
N LYS A 554 -12.64 -9.31 -7.38
CA LYS A 554 -12.78 -10.35 -6.33
C LYS A 554 -11.44 -10.78 -5.75
N ALA A 555 -11.49 -11.50 -4.62
CA ALA A 555 -10.31 -12.03 -3.95
C ALA A 555 -9.51 -13.04 -4.80
N ASP A 556 -10.18 -13.79 -5.69
CA ASP A 556 -9.53 -14.68 -6.66
C ASP A 556 -8.89 -13.92 -7.83
N GLY A 557 -9.12 -12.61 -7.91
CA GLY A 557 -8.63 -11.74 -8.97
C GLY A 557 -9.50 -11.75 -10.24
N SER A 558 -10.73 -12.25 -10.20
CA SER A 558 -11.70 -12.08 -11.29
C SER A 558 -12.32 -10.68 -11.29
N ILE A 559 -12.69 -10.20 -12.48
CA ILE A 559 -13.17 -8.83 -12.71
C ILE A 559 -14.58 -8.85 -13.31
N THR A 560 -15.44 -7.94 -12.86
CA THR A 560 -16.73 -7.66 -13.49
C THR A 560 -16.88 -6.17 -13.71
N ALA A 561 -17.18 -5.74 -14.94
CA ALA A 561 -17.45 -4.34 -15.27
C ALA A 561 -18.92 -4.13 -15.64
N TRP A 562 -19.43 -2.94 -15.36
CA TRP A 562 -20.80 -2.52 -15.68
C TRP A 562 -20.88 -1.00 -15.91
N GLY A 563 -21.94 -0.53 -16.59
CA GLY A 563 -22.17 0.88 -16.90
C GLY A 563 -22.00 1.19 -18.39
N ASP A 564 -21.59 2.42 -18.73
CA ASP A 564 -21.41 2.84 -20.12
C ASP A 564 -20.32 2.02 -20.83
N SER A 565 -20.69 1.31 -21.90
CA SER A 565 -19.76 0.49 -22.70
C SER A 565 -18.64 1.33 -23.31
N ASN A 566 -18.91 2.58 -23.70
CA ASN A 566 -17.89 3.51 -24.20
C ASN A 566 -16.93 3.99 -23.11
N SER A 567 -17.20 3.66 -21.84
CA SER A 567 -16.37 3.99 -20.70
C SER A 567 -15.78 2.74 -20.02
N GLY A 568 -15.83 1.58 -20.69
CA GLY A 568 -15.32 0.31 -20.15
C GLY A 568 -16.30 -0.44 -19.24
N GLY A 569 -17.59 -0.11 -19.34
CA GLY A 569 -18.67 -0.81 -18.61
C GLY A 569 -19.01 -2.18 -19.17
N THR A 570 -18.39 -2.61 -20.28
CA THR A 570 -18.48 -3.95 -20.84
C THR A 570 -17.09 -4.51 -21.10
N ASP A 571 -17.01 -5.80 -21.43
CA ASP A 571 -15.79 -6.43 -21.94
C ASP A 571 -14.62 -6.45 -20.95
N ALA A 572 -14.93 -6.54 -19.65
CA ALA A 572 -13.93 -6.87 -18.63
C ALA A 572 -13.22 -8.20 -18.99
N PRO A 573 -11.92 -8.32 -18.69
CA PRO A 573 -11.17 -9.50 -19.06
C PRO A 573 -11.69 -10.76 -18.36
N SER A 574 -11.75 -11.85 -19.11
CA SER A 574 -12.05 -13.16 -18.55
C SER A 574 -10.85 -13.72 -17.76
N GLY A 575 -11.15 -14.60 -16.79
CA GLY A 575 -10.15 -15.24 -15.94
C GLY A 575 -9.94 -14.57 -14.58
N SER A 576 -8.92 -15.05 -13.87
CA SER A 576 -8.61 -14.68 -12.48
C SER A 576 -7.13 -14.31 -12.32
N GLY A 577 -6.70 -13.99 -11.09
CA GLY A 577 -5.33 -13.64 -10.76
C GLY A 577 -4.93 -12.18 -11.03
N TYR A 578 -5.89 -11.32 -11.42
CA TYR A 578 -5.66 -9.88 -11.39
C TYR A 578 -5.57 -9.39 -9.95
N THR A 579 -4.63 -8.50 -9.69
CA THR A 579 -4.34 -8.00 -8.35
C THR A 579 -4.80 -6.55 -8.18
N LYS A 580 -4.92 -5.81 -9.29
CA LYS A 580 -5.30 -4.39 -9.25
C LYS A 580 -5.88 -3.92 -10.59
N ILE A 581 -6.74 -2.91 -10.53
CA ILE A 581 -7.33 -2.22 -11.69
C ILE A 581 -6.95 -0.73 -11.61
N TYR A 582 -6.74 -0.13 -12.78
CA TYR A 582 -6.48 1.29 -13.01
C TYR A 582 -7.44 1.81 -14.07
N SER A 583 -7.68 3.11 -14.10
CA SER A 583 -8.63 3.74 -15.02
C SER A 583 -8.08 5.03 -15.65
N THR A 584 -8.48 5.29 -16.89
CA THR A 584 -8.47 6.63 -17.52
C THR A 584 -9.89 7.22 -17.47
N GLU A 585 -10.15 8.29 -18.20
CA GLU A 585 -11.49 8.89 -18.28
C GLU A 585 -12.55 7.91 -18.81
N HIS A 586 -12.17 6.99 -19.72
CA HIS A 586 -13.08 6.07 -20.42
C HIS A 586 -12.55 4.64 -20.65
N ALA A 587 -11.47 4.24 -19.98
CA ALA A 587 -10.91 2.89 -20.13
C ALA A 587 -10.34 2.38 -18.81
N PHE A 588 -10.20 1.06 -18.71
CA PHE A 588 -9.57 0.38 -17.58
C PHE A 588 -8.34 -0.42 -18.02
N ALA A 589 -7.42 -0.65 -17.09
CA ALA A 589 -6.31 -1.58 -17.23
C ALA A 589 -6.15 -2.40 -15.94
N ALA A 590 -6.08 -3.71 -16.04
CA ALA A 590 -5.86 -4.62 -14.92
C ALA A 590 -4.49 -5.29 -15.01
N VAL A 591 -3.87 -5.54 -13.85
CA VAL A 591 -2.53 -6.13 -13.74
C VAL A 591 -2.55 -7.41 -12.90
N LYS A 592 -1.86 -8.45 -13.34
CA LYS A 592 -1.65 -9.69 -12.57
C LYS A 592 -0.34 -9.64 -11.76
N ALA A 593 -0.16 -10.58 -10.84
CA ALA A 593 1.04 -10.67 -9.99
C ALA A 593 2.35 -10.85 -10.79
N ASP A 594 2.27 -11.47 -11.97
CA ASP A 594 3.41 -11.63 -12.88
C ASP A 594 3.77 -10.33 -13.64
N GLY A 595 2.93 -9.30 -13.55
CA GLY A 595 3.09 -8.02 -14.23
C GLY A 595 2.41 -7.95 -15.60
N SER A 596 1.72 -9.00 -16.04
CA SER A 596 0.90 -8.97 -17.26
C SER A 596 -0.24 -7.97 -17.11
N ILE A 597 -0.54 -7.24 -18.20
CA ILE A 597 -1.54 -6.17 -18.22
C ILE A 597 -2.60 -6.52 -19.26
N THR A 598 -3.87 -6.29 -18.93
CA THR A 598 -5.00 -6.32 -19.87
C THR A 598 -5.74 -4.99 -19.79
N ALA A 599 -6.12 -4.40 -20.92
CA ALA A 599 -6.89 -3.16 -20.97
C ALA A 599 -8.19 -3.33 -21.75
N TRP A 600 -9.23 -2.61 -21.34
CA TRP A 600 -10.55 -2.63 -21.98
C TRP A 600 -11.25 -1.26 -21.87
N GLY A 601 -12.35 -1.08 -22.61
CA GLY A 601 -13.04 0.21 -22.77
C GLY A 601 -12.60 0.96 -24.02
N ASN A 602 -12.73 2.29 -24.03
CA ASN A 602 -12.49 3.05 -25.25
C ASN A 602 -11.03 3.02 -25.68
N SER A 603 -10.76 2.52 -26.89
CA SER A 603 -9.41 2.39 -27.45
C SER A 603 -8.68 3.73 -27.57
N THR A 604 -9.40 4.83 -27.83
CA THR A 604 -8.84 6.20 -27.90
C THR A 604 -8.38 6.70 -26.53
N TYR A 605 -8.87 6.08 -25.45
CA TYR A 605 -8.57 6.38 -24.05
C TYR A 605 -7.70 5.27 -23.42
N GLY A 606 -7.11 4.41 -24.24
CA GLY A 606 -6.17 3.37 -23.82
C GLY A 606 -6.78 2.01 -23.49
N GLY A 607 -8.06 1.78 -23.83
CA GLY A 607 -8.75 0.50 -23.65
C GLY A 607 -8.27 -0.65 -24.55
N THR A 608 -7.11 -0.51 -25.20
CA THR A 608 -6.50 -1.56 -26.02
C THR A 608 -4.98 -1.50 -25.87
N ILE A 609 -4.36 -2.65 -25.60
CA ILE A 609 -2.89 -2.77 -25.53
C ILE A 609 -2.36 -3.04 -26.95
N PRO A 610 -1.34 -2.30 -27.42
CA PRO A 610 -0.72 -2.58 -28.71
C PRO A 610 -0.08 -3.98 -28.75
N THR A 611 -0.26 -4.71 -29.86
CA THR A 611 0.20 -6.09 -30.07
C THR A 611 1.71 -6.32 -29.92
N SER A 612 2.53 -5.27 -30.02
CA SER A 612 3.98 -5.32 -29.76
C SER A 612 4.37 -5.38 -28.27
N ASN A 613 3.41 -5.42 -27.36
CA ASN A 613 3.62 -5.47 -25.91
C ASN A 613 2.97 -6.70 -25.24
N ALA A 614 2.52 -7.69 -26.02
CA ALA A 614 1.82 -8.89 -25.51
C ALA A 614 2.77 -10.01 -25.05
N THR A 615 4.09 -9.86 -25.23
CA THR A 615 5.09 -10.82 -24.76
C THR A 615 5.87 -10.22 -23.61
N SER A 616 6.01 -11.01 -22.54
CA SER A 616 6.90 -10.76 -21.42
C SER A 616 8.35 -10.65 -21.91
N ASP A 617 8.93 -9.45 -21.80
CA ASP A 617 10.38 -9.26 -21.71
C ASP A 617 10.74 -8.87 -20.27
#